data_AF-A0A7W1GP20-F1
#
_entry.id   AF-A0A7W1GP20-F1
#
_cell.length_a   1.000
_cell.length_b   1.000
_cell.length_c   1.000
_cell.angle_alpha   90.00
_cell.angle_beta   90.00
_cell.angle_gamma   90.00
#
_symmetry.space_group_name_H-M   'P 1'
#
loop_
_entity.id
_entity.type
_entity.pdbx_description
1 polymer ?
#
loop_
_entity_poly.entity_id
_entity_poly.type
_entity_poly.pdbx_seq_one_letter_code
_entity_poly.pdbx_strand_id
1 'polypeptide(L)'
;MSIAEWVDLAGTGISTEITLRHLLTHTSGIADDADEEADESYEALFVDRPNYAVMRTEDFLPQCTGKPALFAPGAGCRYNNCGYQFAGLAL
;
A
#
# COMPACT_ATOMS: atom_id res chain seq x y z
N MET A 1 -2.32 13.55 11.29
CA MET A 1 -2.65 14.07 9.95
C MET A 1 -2.85 12.88 9.04
N SER A 2 -3.97 12.86 8.34
CA SER A 2 -4.27 11.78 7.40
C SER A 2 -3.43 11.93 6.14
N ILE A 3 -3.11 10.82 5.48
CA ILE A 3 -2.47 10.87 4.15
C ILE A 3 -3.44 11.32 3.05
N ALA A 4 -4.76 11.27 3.31
CA ALA A 4 -5.79 11.71 2.36
C ALA A 4 -5.74 13.22 2.06
N GLU A 5 -4.98 13.99 2.84
CA GLU A 5 -4.70 15.41 2.57
C GLU A 5 -3.70 15.60 1.41
N TRP A 6 -2.93 14.56 1.07
CA TRP A 6 -1.81 14.62 0.13
C TRP A 6 -1.96 13.65 -1.04
N VAL A 7 -2.65 12.52 -0.82
CA VAL A 7 -2.84 11.45 -1.80
C VAL A 7 -4.33 11.33 -2.13
N ASP A 8 -4.67 11.32 -3.42
CA ASP A 8 -6.04 11.01 -3.86
C ASP A 8 -6.33 9.52 -3.65
N LEU A 9 -7.16 9.22 -2.65
CA LEU A 9 -7.57 7.85 -2.30
C LEU A 9 -8.87 7.43 -2.98
N ALA A 10 -9.48 8.26 -3.83
CA ALA A 10 -10.75 7.93 -4.47
C ALA A 10 -10.64 6.63 -5.29
N GLY A 11 -11.56 5.70 -5.05
CA GLY A 11 -11.62 4.41 -5.76
C GLY A 11 -10.53 3.39 -5.38
N THR A 12 -9.60 3.73 -4.48
CA THR A 12 -8.49 2.84 -4.08
C THR A 12 -8.91 1.75 -3.08
N GLY A 13 -9.98 2.00 -2.31
CA GLY A 13 -10.38 1.16 -1.17
C GLY A 13 -9.55 1.39 0.11
N ILE A 14 -8.60 2.33 0.08
CA ILE A 14 -7.71 2.64 1.20
C ILE A 14 -8.41 3.57 2.20
N SER A 15 -8.25 3.30 3.49
CA SER A 15 -8.89 4.08 4.55
C SER A 15 -8.32 5.49 4.66
N THR A 16 -9.21 6.49 4.72
CA THR A 16 -8.86 7.89 4.95
C THR A 16 -8.37 8.17 6.38
N GLU A 17 -8.48 7.21 7.30
CA GLU A 17 -7.96 7.34 8.67
C GLU A 17 -6.47 7.00 8.79
N ILE A 18 -5.85 6.54 7.70
CA ILE A 18 -4.43 6.22 7.67
C ILE A 18 -3.61 7.50 7.76
N THR A 19 -2.60 7.47 8.63
CA THR A 19 -1.66 8.57 8.84
C THR A 19 -0.28 8.18 8.33
N LEU A 20 0.58 9.15 8.06
CA LEU A 20 1.98 8.89 7.71
C LEU A 20 2.68 8.04 8.78
N ARG A 21 2.35 8.23 10.07
CA ARG A 21 2.85 7.39 11.16
C ARG A 21 2.46 5.92 10.97
N HIS A 22 1.21 5.63 10.64
CA HIS A 22 0.76 4.25 10.42
C HIS A 22 1.53 3.57 9.29
N LEU A 23 1.79 4.30 8.20
CA LEU A 23 2.60 3.80 7.08
C LEU A 23 4.03 3.49 7.53
N LEU A 24 4.70 4.43 8.18
CA LEU A 24 6.10 4.31 8.61
C LEU A 24 6.33 3.30 9.75
N THR A 25 5.27 2.88 10.44
CA THR A 25 5.36 1.89 11.53
C THR A 25 4.68 0.57 11.23
N HIS A 26 4.32 0.30 9.96
CA HIS A 26 3.68 -0.96 9.55
C HIS A 26 2.35 -1.27 10.29
N THR A 27 1.59 -0.22 10.63
CA THR A 27 0.32 -0.32 11.37
C THR A 27 -0.87 0.22 10.58
N SER A 28 -0.73 0.34 9.25
CA SER A 28 -1.78 0.89 8.36
C SER A 28 -2.95 -0.06 8.13
N GLY A 29 -2.71 -1.38 8.15
CA GLY A 29 -3.70 -2.39 7.80
C GLY A 29 -3.99 -2.52 6.31
N ILE A 30 -3.25 -1.79 5.46
CA ILE A 30 -3.31 -1.94 3.99
C ILE A 30 -2.87 -3.36 3.63
N ALA A 31 -3.52 -3.98 2.64
CA ALA A 31 -3.03 -5.22 2.05
C ALA A 31 -1.85 -4.91 1.12
N ASP A 32 -0.79 -5.72 1.20
CA ASP A 32 0.42 -5.47 0.43
C ASP A 32 0.27 -5.80 -1.06
N ASP A 33 1.28 -5.46 -1.86
CA ASP A 33 1.40 -5.94 -3.24
C ASP A 33 1.65 -7.46 -3.27
N ALA A 34 2.68 -7.92 -2.58
CA ALA A 34 2.94 -9.32 -2.27
C ALA A 34 3.21 -9.47 -0.76
N ASP A 35 2.29 -10.13 -0.06
CA ASP A 35 2.37 -10.32 1.39
C ASP A 35 3.34 -11.46 1.76
N GLU A 36 4.48 -11.11 2.37
CA GLU A 36 5.53 -12.07 2.73
C GLU A 36 5.10 -13.02 3.86
N GLU A 37 4.26 -12.53 4.77
CA GLU A 37 3.72 -13.36 5.85
C GLU A 37 2.63 -14.32 5.34
N ALA A 38 2.11 -14.10 4.13
CA ALA A 38 1.20 -15.00 3.42
C ALA A 38 1.91 -15.86 2.35
N ASP A 39 3.25 -15.78 2.24
CA ASP A 39 4.09 -16.50 1.28
C ASP A 39 3.71 -16.22 -0.19
N GLU A 40 3.29 -14.98 -0.48
CA GLU A 40 2.97 -14.54 -1.85
C GLU A 40 4.23 -14.33 -2.69
N SER A 41 4.11 -14.54 -4.01
CA SER A 41 5.24 -14.44 -4.94
C SER A 41 5.36 -13.04 -5.54
N TYR A 42 6.52 -12.40 -5.34
CA TYR A 42 6.88 -11.15 -6.01
C TYR A 42 6.90 -11.26 -7.54
N GLU A 43 7.29 -12.42 -8.09
CA GLU A 43 7.34 -12.62 -9.54
C GLU A 43 5.94 -12.56 -10.17
N ALA A 44 4.91 -12.95 -9.41
CA ALA A 44 3.53 -12.92 -9.86
C ALA A 44 3.03 -11.49 -10.14
N LEU A 45 3.58 -10.48 -9.45
CA LEU A 45 3.26 -9.06 -9.66
C LEU A 45 3.56 -8.59 -11.08
N PHE A 46 4.52 -9.24 -11.75
CA PHE A 46 5.04 -8.79 -13.03
C PHE A 46 4.67 -9.67 -14.22
N VAL A 47 3.76 -10.64 -14.02
CA VAL A 47 3.27 -11.52 -15.10
C VAL A 47 2.48 -10.73 -16.15
N ASP A 48 1.56 -9.89 -15.70
CA ASP A 48 0.68 -9.10 -16.60
C ASP A 48 1.22 -7.69 -16.86
N ARG A 49 2.12 -7.20 -16.01
CA ARG A 49 2.74 -5.88 -16.13
C ARG A 49 4.26 -5.99 -15.97
N PRO A 50 5.04 -5.71 -17.02
CA PRO A 50 6.49 -5.81 -16.90
C PRO A 50 7.05 -4.82 -15.87
N ASN A 51 8.04 -5.26 -15.09
CA ASN A 51 8.66 -4.44 -14.03
C ASN A 51 9.24 -3.11 -14.57
N TYR A 52 9.77 -3.10 -15.79
CA TYR A 52 10.33 -1.91 -16.44
C TYR A 52 9.27 -0.87 -16.83
N ALA A 53 7.97 -1.17 -16.69
CA ALA A 53 6.87 -0.22 -16.84
C ALA A 53 6.47 0.43 -15.50
N VAL A 54 7.21 0.19 -14.41
CA VAL A 54 7.04 0.84 -13.11
C VAL A 54 8.17 1.85 -12.95
N MET A 55 7.88 3.12 -13.22
CA MET A 55 8.88 4.18 -13.34
C MET A 55 8.69 5.31 -12.33
N ARG A 56 7.50 5.40 -11.73
CA ARG A 56 7.11 6.40 -10.73
C ARG A 56 6.46 5.74 -9.52
N THR A 57 6.39 6.42 -8.39
CA THR A 57 5.74 5.87 -7.18
C THR A 57 4.27 5.52 -7.43
N GLU A 58 3.55 6.37 -8.17
CA GLU A 58 2.13 6.17 -8.54
C GLU A 58 1.91 4.90 -9.38
N ASP A 59 2.94 4.44 -10.10
CA ASP A 59 2.86 3.23 -10.91
C ASP A 59 2.67 1.97 -10.06
N PHE A 60 3.02 1.99 -8.76
CA PHE A 60 2.82 0.84 -7.88
C PHE A 60 1.39 0.68 -7.38
N LEU A 61 0.59 1.76 -7.38
CA LEU A 61 -0.76 1.76 -6.78
C LEU A 61 -1.65 0.59 -7.21
N PRO A 62 -1.72 0.20 -8.50
CA PRO A 62 -2.59 -0.90 -8.92
C PRO A 62 -2.31 -2.24 -8.24
N GLN A 63 -1.13 -2.43 -7.64
CA GLN A 63 -0.73 -3.70 -7.02
C GLN A 63 -1.35 -3.91 -5.62
N CYS A 64 -1.78 -2.84 -4.93
CA CYS A 64 -2.39 -2.91 -3.60
C CYS A 64 -3.80 -2.31 -3.50
N THR A 65 -4.22 -1.50 -4.48
CA THR A 65 -5.59 -0.95 -4.49
C THR A 65 -6.64 -2.01 -4.78
N GLY A 66 -7.81 -1.90 -4.16
CA GLY A 66 -8.93 -2.84 -4.34
C GLY A 66 -8.83 -4.14 -3.54
N LYS A 67 -7.70 -4.39 -2.87
CA LYS A 67 -7.57 -5.49 -1.90
C LYS A 67 -8.23 -5.10 -0.55
N PRO A 68 -8.88 -6.04 0.17
CA PRO A 68 -9.46 -5.74 1.47
C PRO A 68 -8.36 -5.45 2.50
N ALA A 69 -8.61 -4.49 3.40
CA ALA A 69 -7.71 -4.23 4.51
C ALA A 69 -7.58 -5.45 5.43
N LEU A 70 -6.38 -5.70 5.96
CA LEU A 70 -6.10 -6.80 6.88
C LEU A 70 -6.62 -6.50 8.30
N PHE A 71 -6.58 -5.23 8.70
CA PHE A 71 -7.10 -4.73 9.96
C PHE A 71 -7.35 -3.21 9.87
N ALA A 72 -8.04 -2.65 10.86
CA ALA A 72 -8.24 -1.21 10.93
C ALA A 72 -6.92 -0.48 11.25
N PRO A 73 -6.70 0.76 10.76
CA PRO A 73 -5.47 1.51 11.04
C PRO A 73 -5.16 1.60 12.54
N GLY A 74 -3.95 1.20 12.93
CA GLY A 74 -3.47 1.16 14.31
C GLY A 74 -3.90 -0.07 15.13
N ALA A 75 -4.77 -0.94 14.61
CA ALA A 75 -5.26 -2.11 15.33
C ALA A 75 -4.30 -3.32 15.30
N GLY A 76 -3.24 -3.26 14.50
CA GLY A 76 -2.27 -4.34 14.33
C GLY A 76 -0.95 -3.83 13.76
N CYS A 77 0.01 -4.74 13.62
CA CYS A 77 1.31 -4.49 12.99
C CYS A 77 1.62 -5.64 12.04
N ARG A 78 1.88 -5.33 10.77
CA ARG A 78 2.27 -6.29 9.74
C ARG A 78 3.11 -5.58 8.70
N TYR A 79 4.25 -6.17 8.33
CA TYR A 79 5.14 -5.57 7.34
C TYR A 79 4.37 -5.29 6.05
N ASN A 80 4.70 -4.17 5.39
CA ASN A 80 3.93 -3.69 4.24
C ASN A 80 4.76 -2.76 3.37
N ASN A 81 5.07 -3.18 2.14
CA ASN A 81 5.81 -2.42 1.16
C ASN A 81 4.98 -1.27 0.58
N CYS A 82 3.70 -1.54 0.30
CA CYS A 82 2.77 -0.52 -0.18
C CYS A 82 2.59 0.63 0.79
N GLY A 83 2.75 0.39 2.09
CA GLY A 83 2.77 1.42 3.12
C GLY A 83 3.83 2.49 2.82
N TYR A 84 5.04 2.07 2.42
CA TYR A 84 6.09 3.02 2.03
C TYR A 84 5.82 3.68 0.68
N GLN A 85 5.17 3.00 -0.27
CA GLN A 85 4.78 3.60 -1.55
C GLN A 85 3.79 4.76 -1.31
N PHE A 86 2.77 4.56 -0.46
CA PHE A 86 1.86 5.64 -0.04
C PHE A 86 2.57 6.75 0.73
N ALA A 87 3.58 6.41 1.54
CA ALA A 87 4.36 7.42 2.27
C ALA A 87 5.16 8.29 1.29
N GLY A 88 5.73 7.69 0.24
CA GLY A 88 6.43 8.40 -0.83
C GLY A 88 5.53 9.26 -1.70
N LEU A 89 4.23 8.92 -1.84
CA LEU A 89 3.24 9.78 -2.52
C LEU A 89 2.78 10.96 -1.67
N ALA A 90 2.88 10.84 -0.34
CA ALA A 90 2.48 11.89 0.60
C ALA A 90 3.60 12.92 0.90
N LEU A 91 4.72 12.87 0.17
CA LEU A 91 5.90 13.76 0.29
C LEU A 91 6.15 14.51 -1.02
#